data_AF-A0A955IQJ5-F1
#
_entry.id   AF-A0A955IQJ5-F1
#
_cell.length_a   1.000
_cell.length_b   1.000
_cell.length_c   1.000
_cell.angle_alpha   90.00
_cell.angle_beta   90.00
_cell.angle_gamma   90.00
#
_symmetry.space_group_name_H-M   'P 1'
#
loop_
_entity.id
_entity.type
_entity.pdbx_description
1 polymer ?
#
loop_
_entity_poly.entity_id
_entity_poly.type
_entity_poly.pdbx_seq_one_letter_code
_entity_poly.pdbx_strand_id
1 'polypeptide(L)'
;MYIAYNLAVILLVLLIAYWWANQGFLSAMLHLLAVILAGAVALGFWEPLASVMIRGNSFDQYAYGVSLILLFAVALLIFRVASDKIAGANVSVPRAVDLIGGGLCGLGAGTLTVGILLIGCGFVYSHKELMGYRGYGRSERNGEVLNERLMAMWLPAEELTSKFYTYLSAGALYPDFSGTPLYQYNPQLHRQMYLVRDSFDNGVGALTMPKDAAKVTHLYYAPDCDTVGVMMKFGAKARDFGDQMTISASQVRLIGSTRGPGSAPVVHPKRWVQNVKDKSNPLPFDEFTFDSVTNYATGIPGQNDSSILFEFQVPAGFQPKLIQVRNVKYTLPAADEPPASGFVGAFVLSSIQELDPDEQVAIEALVGTLDAEAITEYFVNAKSSNDAPDTFGGSIDGAVIITNRSSPVRTSKNTMPSGMETVGQQFSGGNARFPRNSNQGRISKMLIVDSFYEPEGTRMVMVDVSRNSPANIFIDRLYQTVSDRDQVHLLDADGNQYFPVGFLYETPEFTEINLRSTQQLGKRSDIPKVPSRGDFRLRLMFYVTADTNLVELRWGDIKVGTMNNMYVEPNE
;
A
#
# COMPACT_ATOMS: atom_id res chain seq x y z
N MET A 1 24.64 26.76 6.60
CA MET A 1 24.19 25.98 7.78
C MET A 1 25.10 24.79 8.07
N TYR A 2 25.55 24.03 7.06
CA TYR A 2 26.55 22.96 7.18
C TYR A 2 27.82 23.31 8.00
N ILE A 3 28.45 24.46 7.74
CA ILE A 3 29.65 24.90 8.48
C ILE A 3 29.31 25.12 9.96
N ALA A 4 28.17 25.75 10.25
CA ALA A 4 27.73 26.00 11.62
C ALA A 4 27.46 24.69 12.37
N TYR A 5 26.89 23.68 11.70
CA TYR A 5 26.69 22.35 12.28
C TYR A 5 28.02 21.68 12.66
N ASN A 6 29.02 21.69 11.77
CA ASN A 6 30.35 21.15 12.05
C ASN A 6 31.04 21.89 13.21
N LEU A 7 30.98 23.22 13.22
CA LEU A 7 31.52 24.03 14.30
C LEU A 7 30.83 23.73 15.63
N ALA A 8 29.51 23.53 15.63
CA ALA A 8 28.77 23.18 16.85
C ALA A 8 29.23 21.82 17.42
N VAL A 9 29.37 20.80 16.57
CA VAL A 9 29.86 19.46 17.00
C VAL A 9 31.27 19.57 17.61
N ILE A 10 32.19 20.25 16.92
CA ILE A 10 33.57 20.42 17.40
C ILE A 10 33.60 21.24 18.69
N LEU A 11 32.84 22.33 18.77
CA LEU A 11 32.76 23.18 19.96
C LEU A 11 32.23 22.40 21.16
N LEU A 12 31.18 21.58 20.99
CA LEU A 12 30.66 20.74 22.07
C LEU A 12 31.71 19.74 22.58
N VAL A 13 32.45 19.08 21.69
CA VAL A 13 33.52 18.15 22.08
C VAL A 13 34.65 18.89 22.81
N LEU A 14 35.08 20.04 22.29
CA LEU A 14 36.13 20.86 22.90
C LEU A 14 35.70 21.47 24.24
N LEU A 15 34.44 21.84 24.40
CA LEU A 15 33.89 22.35 25.66
C LEU A 15 33.94 21.27 26.75
N ILE A 16 33.54 20.04 26.41
CA ILE A 16 33.60 18.89 27.33
C ILE A 16 35.07 18.61 27.69
N ALA A 17 35.96 18.58 26.70
CA ALA A 17 37.39 18.38 26.92
C ALA A 17 38.01 19.46 27.81
N TYR A 18 37.68 20.73 27.57
CA TYR A 18 38.15 21.86 28.36
C TYR A 18 37.67 21.78 29.81
N TRP A 19 36.41 21.43 30.04
CA TRP A 19 35.88 21.29 31.39
C TRP A 19 36.61 20.19 32.16
N TRP A 20 36.82 19.02 31.54
CA TRP A 20 37.50 17.91 32.18
C TRP A 20 39.01 18.12 32.35
N ALA A 21 39.66 18.89 31.47
CA ALA A 21 41.05 19.31 31.66
C ALA A 21 41.27 20.09 32.96
N ASN A 22 40.25 20.84 33.40
CA ASN A 22 40.32 21.63 34.64
C ASN A 22 39.99 20.84 35.92
N GLN A 23 39.39 19.64 35.81
CA GLN A 23 38.98 18.80 36.95
C GLN A 23 40.06 17.78 37.39
N GLY A 24 41.14 17.67 36.63
CA GLY A 24 42.25 16.73 36.89
C GLY A 24 42.09 15.38 36.19
N PHE A 25 43.20 14.66 36.05
CA PHE A 25 43.31 13.48 35.18
C PHE A 25 42.43 12.31 35.66
N LEU A 26 42.52 11.94 36.95
CA LEU A 26 41.78 10.78 37.47
C LEU A 26 40.26 11.02 37.41
N SER A 27 39.79 12.23 37.71
CA SER A 27 38.36 12.57 37.62
C SER A 27 37.84 12.47 36.18
N ALA A 28 38.62 12.94 35.21
CA ALA A 28 38.29 12.85 33.79
C ALA A 28 38.35 11.40 33.26
N MET A 29 39.33 10.60 33.70
CA MET A 29 39.44 9.18 33.35
C MET A 29 38.23 8.39 33.89
N LEU A 30 37.85 8.61 35.14
CA LEU A 30 36.65 8.01 35.73
C LEU A 30 35.37 8.43 34.99
N HIS A 31 35.28 9.70 34.57
CA HIS A 31 34.17 10.13 33.73
C HIS A 31 34.15 9.44 32.37
N LEU A 32 35.30 9.31 31.70
CA LEU A 32 35.42 8.57 30.44
C LEU A 32 34.94 7.13 30.59
N LEU A 33 35.36 6.43 31.65
CA LEU A 33 34.89 5.07 31.96
C LEU A 33 33.37 5.04 32.18
N ALA A 34 32.81 6.01 32.91
CA ALA A 34 31.37 6.13 33.10
C ALA A 34 30.63 6.33 31.77
N VAL A 35 31.16 7.15 30.85
CA VAL A 35 30.60 7.36 29.50
C VAL A 35 30.64 6.07 28.68
N ILE A 36 31.75 5.32 28.72
CA ILE A 36 31.89 4.03 28.02
C ILE A 36 30.85 3.02 28.53
N LEU A 37 30.72 2.87 29.85
CA LEU A 37 29.75 1.95 30.46
C LEU A 37 28.32 2.40 30.20
N ALA A 38 28.01 3.69 30.33
CA ALA A 38 26.70 4.25 30.06
C ALA A 38 26.26 4.04 28.61
N GLY A 39 27.16 4.26 27.65
CA GLY A 39 26.84 4.05 26.24
C GLY A 39 26.65 2.58 25.89
N ALA A 40 27.40 1.67 26.52
CA ALA A 40 27.18 0.24 26.35
C ALA A 40 25.81 -0.21 26.86
N VAL A 41 25.41 0.26 28.05
CA VAL A 41 24.06 0.02 28.59
C VAL A 41 22.99 0.63 27.68
N ALA A 42 23.16 1.88 27.25
CA ALA A 42 22.19 2.55 26.38
C ALA A 42 22.00 1.78 25.06
N LEU A 43 23.09 1.42 24.37
CA LEU A 43 23.02 0.65 23.11
C LEU A 43 22.50 -0.78 23.30
N GLY A 44 22.64 -1.36 24.49
CA GLY A 44 22.08 -2.68 24.81
C GLY A 44 20.56 -2.67 25.05
N PHE A 45 20.02 -1.60 25.64
CA PHE A 45 18.63 -1.54 26.13
C PHE A 45 17.70 -0.56 25.39
N TRP A 46 18.21 0.27 24.47
CA TRP A 46 17.39 1.28 23.81
C TRP A 46 16.27 0.71 22.93
N GLU A 47 16.49 -0.35 22.15
CA GLU A 47 15.41 -0.91 21.31
C GLU A 47 14.29 -1.56 22.13
N PRO A 48 14.57 -2.40 23.16
CA PRO A 48 13.52 -2.87 24.04
C PRO A 48 12.72 -1.73 24.66
N LEU A 49 13.39 -0.67 25.15
CA LEU A 49 12.71 0.49 25.70
C LEU A 49 11.87 1.22 24.65
N ALA A 50 12.41 1.44 23.44
CA ALA A 50 11.69 2.05 22.33
C ALA A 50 10.43 1.24 21.97
N SER A 51 10.55 -0.09 21.92
CA SER A 51 9.43 -0.98 21.56
C SER A 51 8.27 -0.91 22.55
N VAL A 52 8.55 -0.66 23.85
CA VAL A 52 7.51 -0.49 24.89
C VAL A 52 6.85 0.90 24.81
N MET A 53 7.59 1.91 24.32
CA MET A 53 7.06 3.26 24.12
C MET A 53 6.21 3.39 22.85
N ILE A 54 6.49 2.59 21.82
CA ILE A 54 5.71 2.56 20.59
C ILE A 54 4.35 1.94 20.87
N ARG A 55 3.29 2.74 20.76
CA ARG A 55 1.91 2.33 21.08
C ARG A 55 0.90 2.67 19.97
N GLY A 56 1.36 3.15 18.82
CA GLY A 56 0.52 3.61 17.71
C GLY A 56 0.10 5.06 17.83
N ASN A 57 0.89 5.92 18.49
CA ASN A 57 0.59 7.35 18.67
C ASN A 57 1.65 8.25 18.01
N SER A 58 1.43 9.57 18.04
CA SER A 58 2.36 10.55 17.44
C SER A 58 3.76 10.55 18.07
N PHE A 59 3.92 10.06 19.30
CA PHE A 59 5.20 9.98 19.98
C PHE A 59 6.07 8.81 19.50
N ASP A 60 5.48 7.82 18.81
CA ASP A 60 6.21 6.65 18.29
C ASP A 60 7.45 7.08 17.49
N GLN A 61 7.34 8.14 16.68
CA GLN A 61 8.41 8.65 15.81
C GLN A 61 9.63 9.21 16.55
N TYR A 62 9.52 9.41 17.87
CA TYR A 62 10.58 9.89 18.74
C TYR A 62 11.14 8.78 19.64
N ALA A 63 10.46 7.63 19.73
CA ALA A 63 10.74 6.61 20.73
C ALA A 63 12.18 6.06 20.67
N TYR A 64 12.69 5.79 19.47
CA TYR A 64 14.06 5.29 19.27
C TYR A 64 15.11 6.33 19.68
N GLY A 65 14.98 7.59 19.25
CA GLY A 65 15.94 8.64 19.63
C GLY A 65 15.90 8.98 21.12
N VAL A 66 14.70 9.13 21.67
CA VAL A 66 14.50 9.50 23.09
C VAL A 66 14.93 8.37 24.03
N SER A 67 14.63 7.10 23.71
CA SER A 67 15.09 5.96 24.54
C SER A 67 16.60 5.93 24.67
N LEU A 68 17.33 6.10 23.56
CA LEU A 68 18.79 6.06 23.56
C LEU A 68 19.38 7.17 24.41
N ILE A 69 18.94 8.42 24.20
CA ILE A 69 19.42 9.58 24.94
C ILE A 69 19.07 9.48 26.42
N LEU A 70 17.83 9.06 26.75
CA LEU A 70 17.36 8.91 28.12
C LEU A 70 18.14 7.84 28.87
N LEU A 71 18.31 6.64 28.28
CA LEU A 71 19.09 5.57 28.90
C LEU A 71 20.54 5.97 29.10
N PHE A 72 21.13 6.64 28.11
CA PHE A 72 22.50 7.14 28.25
C PHE A 72 22.62 8.16 29.37
N ALA A 73 21.72 9.15 29.46
CA ALA A 73 21.75 10.18 30.49
C ALA A 73 21.55 9.59 31.90
N VAL A 74 20.59 8.68 32.06
CA VAL A 74 20.32 8.01 33.35
C VAL A 74 21.48 7.11 33.75
N ALA A 75 21.99 6.28 32.84
CA ALA A 75 23.12 5.41 33.12
C ALA A 75 24.38 6.21 33.44
N LEU A 76 24.66 7.29 32.70
CA LEU A 76 25.78 8.18 32.96
C LEU A 76 25.68 8.84 34.34
N LEU A 77 24.49 9.31 34.73
CA LEU A 77 24.26 9.86 36.06
C LEU A 77 24.53 8.82 37.15
N ILE A 78 24.02 7.61 36.99
CA ILE A 78 24.22 6.50 37.96
C ILE A 78 25.71 6.17 38.08
N PHE A 79 26.39 5.93 36.96
CA PHE A 79 27.82 5.59 36.96
C PHE A 79 28.66 6.74 37.48
N ARG A 80 28.28 8.00 37.20
CA ARG A 80 28.99 9.16 37.73
C ARG A 80 28.87 9.25 39.24
N VAL A 81 27.66 9.19 39.78
CA VAL A 81 27.42 9.22 41.23
C VAL A 81 28.09 8.03 41.92
N ALA A 82 28.05 6.84 41.31
CA ALA A 82 28.75 5.68 41.84
C ALA A 82 30.27 5.91 41.87
N SER A 83 30.84 6.41 40.78
CA SER A 83 32.26 6.72 40.70
C SER A 83 32.69 7.76 41.74
N ASP A 84 31.91 8.82 41.94
CA ASP A 84 32.21 9.87 42.93
C ASP A 84 32.14 9.34 44.37
N LYS A 85 31.30 8.34 44.64
CA LYS A 85 31.23 7.67 45.95
C LYS A 85 32.35 6.66 46.18
N ILE A 86 32.77 5.95 45.13
CA ILE A 86 33.85 4.94 45.21
C ILE A 86 35.21 5.62 45.30
N ALA A 87 35.44 6.68 44.51
CA ALA A 87 36.68 7.44 44.50
C ALA A 87 36.60 8.62 45.48
N GLY A 88 36.77 8.33 46.77
CA GLY A 88 36.67 9.34 47.84
C GLY A 88 37.77 10.42 47.85
N ALA A 89 38.82 10.29 47.02
CA ALA A 89 39.88 11.30 46.88
C ALA A 89 40.50 11.28 45.47
N ASN A 90 40.98 12.44 45.03
CA ASN A 90 41.68 12.59 43.75
C ASN A 90 43.19 12.36 43.94
N VAL A 91 43.85 11.69 42.99
CA VAL A 91 45.31 11.50 43.03
C VAL A 91 45.97 12.78 42.53
N SER A 92 46.83 13.38 43.35
CA SER A 92 47.59 14.57 42.96
C SER A 92 48.75 14.19 42.04
N VAL A 93 48.68 14.57 40.77
CA VAL A 93 49.77 14.44 39.81
C VAL A 93 50.31 15.82 39.43
N PRO A 94 51.48 15.95 38.75
CA PRO A 94 51.96 17.24 38.30
C PRO A 94 50.93 17.94 37.43
N ARG A 95 50.78 19.27 37.57
CA ARG A 95 49.75 20.06 36.88
C ARG A 95 49.68 19.83 35.37
N ALA A 96 50.83 19.64 34.72
CA ALA A 96 50.88 19.36 33.29
C ALA A 96 50.24 18.00 32.95
N VAL A 97 50.47 16.98 33.77
CA VAL A 97 49.86 15.64 33.61
C VAL A 97 48.36 15.71 33.88
N ASP A 98 47.93 16.46 34.90
CA ASP A 98 46.51 16.65 35.21
C ASP A 98 45.77 17.32 34.06
N LEU A 99 46.33 18.39 33.50
CA LEU A 99 45.70 19.15 32.43
C LEU A 99 45.69 18.38 31.10
N ILE A 100 46.82 17.78 30.72
CA ILE A 100 46.93 17.01 29.46
C ILE A 100 46.11 15.72 29.56
N GLY A 101 46.29 14.96 30.64
CA GLY A 101 45.55 13.72 30.86
C GLY A 101 44.05 13.97 30.97
N GLY A 102 43.66 15.00 31.72
CA GLY A 102 42.26 15.43 31.84
C GLY A 102 41.68 15.86 30.50
N GLY A 103 42.43 16.62 29.71
CA GLY A 103 42.03 17.04 28.36
C GLY A 103 41.87 15.87 27.39
N LEU A 104 42.80 14.91 27.36
CA LEU A 104 42.72 13.73 26.50
C LEU A 104 41.54 12.82 26.87
N CYS A 105 41.36 12.55 28.17
CA CYS A 105 40.20 11.79 28.65
C CYS A 105 38.89 12.53 28.36
N GLY A 106 38.88 13.86 28.53
CA GLY A 106 37.76 14.73 28.21
C GLY A 106 37.43 14.76 26.72
N LEU A 107 38.42 14.74 25.83
CA LEU A 107 38.23 14.63 24.37
C LEU A 107 37.57 13.30 23.99
N GLY A 108 38.05 12.19 24.56
CA GLY A 108 37.44 10.87 24.37
C GLY A 108 35.99 10.84 24.87
N ALA A 109 35.76 11.34 26.09
CA ALA A 109 34.44 11.39 26.71
C ALA A 109 33.48 12.29 25.92
N GLY A 110 33.98 13.44 25.47
CA GLY A 110 33.24 14.39 24.64
C GLY A 110 32.86 13.82 23.29
N THR A 111 33.79 13.15 22.60
CA THR A 111 33.52 12.52 21.29
C THR A 111 32.48 11.42 21.43
N LEU A 112 32.58 10.56 22.45
CA LEU A 112 31.60 9.50 22.69
C LEU A 112 30.23 10.06 23.09
N THR A 113 30.19 11.06 23.97
CA THR A 113 28.94 11.70 24.42
C THR A 113 28.23 12.39 23.25
N VAL A 114 28.94 13.23 22.50
CA VAL A 114 28.39 13.92 21.33
C VAL A 114 27.99 12.90 20.26
N GLY A 115 28.78 11.84 20.03
CA GLY A 115 28.43 10.79 19.09
C GLY A 115 27.13 10.06 19.44
N ILE A 116 26.91 9.71 20.72
CA ILE A 116 25.63 9.09 21.16
C ILE A 116 24.46 10.07 20.97
N LEU A 117 24.66 11.36 21.30
CA LEU A 117 23.64 12.38 21.08
C LEU A 117 23.29 12.54 19.59
N LEU A 118 24.29 12.53 18.70
CA LEU A 118 24.08 12.59 17.26
C LEU A 118 23.33 11.34 16.75
N ILE A 119 23.67 10.16 17.25
CA ILE A 119 22.94 8.92 16.92
C ILE A 119 21.49 9.01 17.40
N GLY A 120 21.25 9.44 18.64
CA GLY A 120 19.91 9.63 19.18
C GLY A 120 19.09 10.65 18.39
N CYS A 121 19.66 11.81 18.09
CA CYS A 121 19.05 12.84 17.25
C CYS A 121 18.76 12.37 15.82
N GLY A 122 19.56 11.44 15.28
CA GLY A 122 19.30 10.82 13.99
C GLY A 122 18.06 9.94 13.97
N PHE A 123 17.68 9.36 15.13
CA PHE A 123 16.45 8.57 15.28
C PHE A 123 15.22 9.38 15.74
N VAL A 124 15.33 10.71 15.80
CA VAL A 124 14.22 11.62 16.10
C VAL A 124 13.56 12.10 14.80
N TYR A 125 12.23 12.18 14.79
CA TYR A 125 11.45 12.74 13.69
C TYR A 125 11.90 14.15 13.31
N SER A 126 12.39 14.25 12.08
CA SER A 126 12.93 15.45 11.46
C SER A 126 13.08 15.23 9.95
N HIS A 127 13.33 16.32 9.21
CA HIS A 127 13.54 16.30 7.75
C HIS A 127 14.75 15.43 7.35
N LYS A 128 15.02 15.24 6.05
CA LYS A 128 16.20 14.48 5.57
C LYS A 128 17.55 15.02 6.07
N GLU A 129 17.62 16.30 6.38
CA GLU A 129 18.84 16.99 6.79
C GLU A 129 18.76 17.50 8.22
N LEU A 130 19.88 17.45 8.95
CA LEU A 130 20.02 18.04 10.27
C LEU A 130 20.83 19.32 10.14
N MET A 131 20.19 20.49 10.25
CA MET A 131 20.84 21.81 10.08
C MET A 131 21.64 21.95 8.76
N GLY A 132 21.12 21.37 7.67
CA GLY A 132 21.77 21.36 6.35
C GLY A 132 22.91 20.35 6.23
N TYR A 133 23.02 19.39 7.14
CA TYR A 133 23.93 18.24 7.04
C TYR A 133 23.15 16.99 6.63
N ARG A 134 23.59 16.33 5.56
CA ARG A 134 23.09 15.04 5.09
C ARG A 134 24.26 14.04 5.03
N GLY A 135 24.22 13.01 5.88
CA GLY A 135 25.29 12.02 5.97
C GLY A 135 25.25 10.99 4.86
N TYR A 136 24.32 10.04 4.97
CA TYR A 136 24.09 8.98 3.97
C TYR A 136 22.69 9.12 3.38
N GLY A 137 22.49 8.63 2.16
CA GLY A 137 21.20 8.66 1.47
C GLY A 137 21.24 7.92 0.15
N ARG A 138 20.13 7.99 -0.60
CA ARG A 138 20.05 7.50 -1.98
C ARG A 138 20.71 8.47 -2.96
N SER A 139 21.29 7.89 -4.00
CA SER A 139 21.80 8.58 -5.17
C SER A 139 20.66 9.21 -5.98
N GLU A 140 20.82 10.46 -6.39
CA GLU A 140 19.83 11.15 -7.24
C GLU A 140 19.80 10.60 -8.68
N ARG A 141 20.87 9.91 -9.11
CA ARG A 141 21.00 9.40 -10.48
C ARG A 141 20.29 8.05 -10.69
N ASN A 142 20.33 7.18 -9.69
CA ASN A 142 19.90 5.78 -9.83
C ASN A 142 19.15 5.24 -8.61
N GLY A 143 18.79 6.08 -7.63
CA GLY A 143 18.01 5.68 -6.46
C GLY A 143 18.69 4.71 -5.49
N GLU A 144 19.91 4.26 -5.80
CA GLU A 144 20.65 3.31 -4.97
C GLU A 144 21.15 3.94 -3.68
N VAL A 145 21.14 3.16 -2.59
CA VAL A 145 21.67 3.61 -1.30
C VAL A 145 23.20 3.69 -1.37
N LEU A 146 23.73 4.89 -1.18
CA LEU A 146 25.16 5.14 -1.31
C LEU A 146 25.95 4.56 -0.13
N ASN A 147 27.06 3.91 -0.45
CA ASN A 147 28.06 3.45 0.53
C ASN A 147 28.99 4.58 1.01
N GLU A 148 29.08 5.66 0.23
CA GLU A 148 29.86 6.84 0.57
C GLU A 148 29.00 7.90 1.27
N ARG A 149 29.67 8.77 2.03
CA ARG A 149 29.03 9.92 2.67
C ARG A 149 28.75 10.99 1.61
N LEU A 150 27.53 11.51 1.58
CA LEU A 150 27.14 12.67 0.78
C LEU A 150 27.84 13.93 1.28
N MET A 151 27.97 14.08 2.60
CA MET A 151 28.73 15.15 3.23
C MET A 151 29.59 14.60 4.36
N ALA A 152 30.87 14.97 4.39
CA ALA A 152 31.84 14.49 5.38
C ALA A 152 31.97 15.46 6.56
N MET A 153 31.52 15.05 7.75
CA MET A 153 31.74 15.83 8.96
C MET A 153 33.24 15.99 9.27
N TRP A 154 33.66 17.18 9.71
CA TRP A 154 35.05 17.45 10.08
C TRP A 154 35.50 16.59 11.26
N LEU A 155 34.59 16.34 12.21
CA LEU A 155 34.76 15.39 13.30
C LEU A 155 33.59 14.40 13.27
N PRO A 156 33.74 13.21 12.67
CA PRO A 156 32.67 12.22 12.55
C PRO A 156 32.45 11.48 13.88
N ALA A 157 32.02 12.22 14.91
CA ALA A 157 31.86 11.71 16.27
C ALA A 157 30.89 10.52 16.35
N GLU A 158 29.83 10.52 15.54
CA GLU A 158 28.86 9.44 15.41
C GLU A 158 29.49 8.13 14.89
N GLU A 159 30.38 8.21 13.89
CA GLU A 159 31.02 7.03 13.30
C GLU A 159 32.11 6.51 14.21
N LEU A 160 32.91 7.39 14.80
CA LEU A 160 33.91 7.02 15.81
C LEU A 160 33.24 6.28 16.98
N THR A 161 32.12 6.83 17.48
CA THR A 161 31.35 6.24 18.56
C THR A 161 30.73 4.90 18.15
N SER A 162 30.07 4.83 16.99
CA SER A 162 29.48 3.60 16.47
C SER A 162 30.54 2.50 16.30
N LYS A 163 31.69 2.81 15.70
CA LYS A 163 32.81 1.87 15.52
C LYS A 163 33.41 1.43 16.85
N PHE A 164 33.57 2.35 17.79
CA PHE A 164 34.09 2.06 19.13
C PHE A 164 33.20 1.06 19.87
N TYR A 165 31.88 1.28 19.92
CA TYR A 165 30.96 0.34 20.57
C TYR A 165 30.78 -0.96 19.79
N THR A 166 30.88 -0.92 18.46
CA THR A 166 30.93 -2.13 17.62
C THR A 166 32.11 -3.01 18.03
N TYR A 167 33.30 -2.42 18.16
CA TYR A 167 34.51 -3.10 18.61
C TYR A 167 34.37 -3.65 20.04
N LEU A 168 33.89 -2.83 20.99
CA LEU A 168 33.68 -3.27 22.37
C LEU A 168 32.66 -4.42 22.48
N SER A 169 31.60 -4.39 21.67
CA SER A 169 30.56 -5.43 21.67
C SER A 169 31.06 -6.79 21.18
N ALA A 170 32.14 -6.81 20.40
CA ALA A 170 32.77 -8.05 19.94
C ALA A 170 33.77 -8.62 20.96
N GLY A 171 34.21 -7.82 21.93
CA GLY A 171 35.22 -8.17 22.92
C GLY A 171 34.70 -8.05 24.36
N ALA A 172 35.22 -7.08 25.10
CA ALA A 172 35.03 -6.96 26.55
C ALA A 172 33.59 -6.68 27.01
N LEU A 173 32.72 -6.18 26.13
CA LEU A 173 31.31 -5.86 26.43
C LEU A 173 30.36 -6.68 25.54
N TYR A 174 30.69 -7.95 25.32
CA TYR A 174 29.80 -8.88 24.64
C TYR A 174 28.48 -9.02 25.42
N PRO A 175 27.31 -8.91 24.76
CA PRO A 175 26.03 -8.97 25.45
C PRO A 175 25.64 -10.41 25.78
N ASP A 176 25.89 -10.84 27.02
CA ASP A 176 25.52 -12.18 27.51
C ASP A 176 23.99 -12.42 27.54
N PHE A 177 23.18 -11.37 27.72
CA PHE A 177 21.72 -11.49 27.83
C PHE A 177 20.99 -11.56 26.47
N SER A 178 21.52 -10.93 25.42
CA SER A 178 20.93 -10.96 24.07
C SER A 178 21.67 -11.90 23.10
N GLY A 179 22.84 -12.39 23.49
CA GLY A 179 23.64 -13.41 22.79
C GLY A 179 24.12 -13.00 21.39
N THR A 180 23.88 -11.75 20.96
CA THR A 180 24.31 -11.26 19.64
C THR A 180 24.99 -9.91 19.80
N PRO A 181 26.27 -9.78 19.39
CA PRO A 181 27.00 -8.53 19.52
C PRO A 181 26.38 -7.43 18.65
N LEU A 182 26.57 -6.16 19.05
CA LEU A 182 25.95 -5.01 18.38
C LEU A 182 26.26 -4.97 16.88
N TYR A 183 27.48 -5.38 16.48
CA TYR A 183 27.89 -5.40 15.07
C TYR A 183 27.13 -6.41 14.21
N GLN A 184 26.55 -7.46 14.79
CA GLN A 184 25.71 -8.42 14.09
C GLN A 184 24.23 -8.06 14.18
N TYR A 185 23.80 -7.47 15.31
CA TYR A 185 22.41 -7.16 15.56
C TYR A 185 21.97 -5.79 15.01
N ASN A 186 22.86 -4.81 15.02
CA ASN A 186 22.72 -3.46 14.45
C ASN A 186 24.00 -3.06 13.69
N PRO A 187 24.32 -3.72 12.57
CA PRO A 187 25.44 -3.32 11.74
C PRO A 187 25.27 -1.86 11.28
N GLN A 188 26.37 -1.11 11.26
CA GLN A 188 26.43 0.24 10.68
C GLN A 188 25.40 1.24 11.25
N LEU A 189 25.23 1.26 12.58
CA LEU A 189 24.26 2.13 13.27
C LEU A 189 24.38 3.62 12.88
N HIS A 190 25.60 4.13 12.72
CA HIS A 190 25.87 5.50 12.27
C HIS A 190 25.33 5.81 10.86
N ARG A 191 25.20 4.81 9.97
CA ARG A 191 24.57 4.99 8.64
C ARG A 191 23.07 4.99 8.77
N GLN A 192 22.54 4.03 9.53
CA GLN A 192 21.12 3.83 9.71
C GLN A 192 20.40 5.09 10.18
N MET A 193 21.00 5.87 11.09
CA MET A 193 20.42 7.09 11.63
C MET A 193 20.16 8.17 10.56
N TYR A 194 20.88 8.15 9.42
CA TYR A 194 20.62 9.03 8.29
C TYR A 194 19.67 8.39 7.29
N LEU A 195 19.87 7.11 6.99
CA LEU A 195 19.09 6.38 5.99
C LEU A 195 17.62 6.27 6.35
N VAL A 196 17.29 6.10 7.63
CA VAL A 196 15.89 6.00 8.03
C VAL A 196 15.10 7.30 7.81
N ARG A 197 15.78 8.46 7.82
CA ARG A 197 15.20 9.79 7.56
C ARG A 197 14.98 10.06 6.07
N ASP A 198 15.46 9.21 5.18
CA ASP A 198 15.16 9.28 3.75
C ASP A 198 13.76 8.74 3.47
N SER A 199 12.74 9.43 3.98
CA SER A 199 11.32 9.14 3.77
C SER A 199 10.69 10.10 2.75
N PHE A 200 9.39 9.93 2.48
CA PHE A 200 8.64 10.74 1.53
C PHE A 200 8.72 12.24 1.84
N ASP A 201 8.58 13.06 0.79
CA ASP A 201 8.54 14.53 0.84
C ASP A 201 9.56 15.17 1.79
N ASN A 202 10.86 14.97 1.50
CA ASN A 202 11.95 15.52 2.31
C ASN A 202 11.99 15.10 3.80
N GLY A 203 11.50 13.89 4.12
CA GLY A 203 11.63 13.32 5.47
C GLY A 203 10.35 13.42 6.30
N VAL A 204 9.22 13.73 5.65
CA VAL A 204 7.90 13.88 6.29
C VAL A 204 7.19 12.52 6.48
N GLY A 205 7.66 11.45 5.84
CA GLY A 205 7.14 10.10 6.10
C GLY A 205 7.57 9.56 7.47
N ALA A 206 6.82 8.59 8.00
CA ALA A 206 7.11 7.99 9.30
C ALA A 206 8.45 7.26 9.31
N LEU A 207 9.16 7.38 10.44
CA LEU A 207 10.45 6.75 10.74
C LEU A 207 10.31 5.37 11.37
N THR A 208 9.22 5.14 12.10
CA THR A 208 8.92 3.89 12.79
C THR A 208 7.45 3.52 12.67
N MET A 209 7.18 2.25 12.93
CA MET A 209 5.84 1.69 13.03
C MET A 209 5.73 0.75 14.24
N PRO A 210 4.53 0.42 14.72
CA PRO A 210 4.32 -0.65 15.67
C PRO A 210 4.78 -2.02 15.14
N LYS A 211 5.22 -2.92 16.02
CA LYS A 211 5.71 -4.26 15.61
C LYS A 211 4.61 -5.15 15.03
N ASP A 212 3.35 -4.91 15.40
CA ASP A 212 2.17 -5.58 14.85
C ASP A 212 1.66 -4.95 13.54
N ALA A 213 2.26 -3.83 13.10
CA ALA A 213 1.86 -3.14 11.88
C ALA A 213 2.33 -3.84 10.61
N ALA A 214 3.36 -4.69 10.69
CA ALA A 214 3.81 -5.49 9.56
C ALA A 214 4.16 -6.92 9.99
N LYS A 215 4.08 -7.86 9.07
CA LYS A 215 4.46 -9.25 9.28
C LYS A 215 5.20 -9.77 8.05
N VAL A 216 6.29 -10.50 8.27
CA VAL A 216 6.96 -11.26 7.21
C VAL A 216 6.16 -12.53 6.97
N THR A 217 5.73 -12.74 5.73
CA THR A 217 4.92 -13.90 5.34
C THR A 217 5.80 -15.01 4.78
N HIS A 218 6.65 -14.67 3.80
CA HIS A 218 7.47 -15.62 3.06
C HIS A 218 8.88 -15.06 2.84
N LEU A 219 9.86 -15.95 2.80
CA LEU A 219 11.24 -15.66 2.42
C LEU A 219 11.59 -16.55 1.23
N TYR A 220 11.99 -15.95 0.12
CA TYR A 220 12.40 -16.66 -1.08
C TYR A 220 13.89 -16.44 -1.33
N TYR A 221 14.63 -17.51 -1.61
CA TYR A 221 16.05 -17.46 -1.95
C TYR A 221 16.28 -18.06 -3.34
N ALA A 222 16.71 -17.25 -4.31
CA ALA A 222 17.08 -17.71 -5.65
C ALA A 222 18.61 -17.91 -5.71
N PRO A 223 19.13 -19.14 -5.66
CA PRO A 223 20.58 -19.38 -5.65
C PRO A 223 21.25 -18.98 -6.96
N ASP A 224 20.56 -19.15 -8.09
CA ASP A 224 21.12 -18.95 -9.44
C ASP A 224 21.36 -17.48 -9.78
N CYS A 225 20.63 -16.57 -9.14
CA CYS A 225 20.63 -15.14 -9.44
C CYS A 225 21.12 -14.28 -8.25
N ASP A 226 21.65 -14.88 -7.18
CA ASP A 226 22.09 -14.19 -5.97
C ASP A 226 21.05 -13.16 -5.47
N THR A 227 19.77 -13.54 -5.48
CA THR A 227 18.64 -12.64 -5.18
C THR A 227 17.76 -13.22 -4.08
N VAL A 228 17.35 -12.36 -3.15
CA VAL A 228 16.44 -12.72 -2.04
C VAL A 228 15.17 -11.90 -2.15
N GLY A 229 14.03 -12.57 -2.09
CA GLY A 229 12.70 -11.96 -2.02
C GLY A 229 12.16 -12.05 -0.60
N VAL A 230 11.80 -10.93 0.02
CA VAL A 230 11.17 -10.92 1.35
C VAL A 230 9.77 -10.35 1.25
N MET A 231 8.77 -11.19 1.51
CA MET A 231 7.38 -10.79 1.45
C MET A 231 6.91 -10.26 2.79
N MET A 232 6.28 -9.08 2.76
CA MET A 232 5.73 -8.45 3.95
C MET A 232 4.29 -8.01 3.71
N LYS A 233 3.41 -8.34 4.66
CA LYS A 233 2.07 -7.75 4.78
C LYS A 233 2.12 -6.57 5.74
N PHE A 234 1.64 -5.42 5.30
CA PHE A 234 1.55 -4.18 6.06
C PHE A 234 0.08 -3.87 6.33
N GLY A 235 -0.30 -3.65 7.59
CA GLY A 235 -1.65 -3.26 7.97
C GLY A 235 -1.82 -1.75 8.11
N ALA A 236 -3.03 -1.31 8.49
CA ALA A 236 -3.38 0.10 8.60
C ALA A 236 -2.47 0.92 9.55
N LYS A 237 -1.87 0.28 10.57
CA LYS A 237 -0.92 0.92 11.50
C LYS A 237 0.45 1.24 10.90
N ALA A 238 0.76 0.73 9.70
CA ALA A 238 2.00 1.02 9.00
C ALA A 238 1.93 2.31 8.17
N ARG A 239 0.76 2.95 8.11
CA ARG A 239 0.51 4.21 7.39
C ARG A 239 1.30 5.39 7.95
N ASP A 240 1.59 6.36 7.07
CA ASP A 240 2.27 7.60 7.45
C ASP A 240 1.29 8.58 8.07
N PHE A 241 1.25 8.66 9.41
CA PHE A 241 0.37 9.58 10.14
C PHE A 241 -1.13 9.48 9.77
N GLY A 242 -1.57 8.32 9.27
CA GLY A 242 -2.94 8.08 8.81
C GLY A 242 -3.13 8.19 7.28
N ASP A 243 -2.15 8.77 6.58
CA ASP A 243 -2.11 8.87 5.12
C ASP A 243 -1.59 7.59 4.47
N GLN A 244 -1.37 7.62 3.16
CA GLN A 244 -0.84 6.49 2.41
C GLN A 244 0.53 6.07 2.97
N MET A 245 0.75 4.77 3.15
CA MET A 245 2.06 4.25 3.55
C MET A 245 3.06 4.49 2.41
N THR A 246 4.24 5.02 2.72
CA THR A 246 5.35 5.24 1.78
C THR A 246 6.67 4.71 2.32
N ILE A 247 7.30 3.77 1.64
CA ILE A 247 8.56 3.15 2.08
C ILE A 247 9.64 3.37 1.03
N SER A 248 10.78 3.90 1.45
CA SER A 248 11.95 4.02 0.58
C SER A 248 12.90 2.82 0.71
N ALA A 249 13.76 2.60 -0.29
CA ALA A 249 14.80 1.57 -0.22
C ALA A 249 15.76 1.75 0.98
N SER A 250 16.00 3.00 1.40
CA SER A 250 16.85 3.31 2.56
C SER A 250 16.26 2.83 3.89
N GLN A 251 14.94 2.77 3.99
CA GLN A 251 14.21 2.39 5.20
C GLN A 251 14.05 0.87 5.35
N VAL A 252 14.43 0.09 4.34
CA VAL A 252 14.38 -1.37 4.32
C VAL A 252 15.80 -1.93 4.27
N ARG A 253 16.11 -2.87 5.16
CA ARG A 253 17.45 -3.46 5.29
C ARG A 253 17.35 -4.95 5.52
N LEU A 254 17.99 -5.73 4.67
CA LEU A 254 18.23 -7.15 4.89
C LEU A 254 19.58 -7.32 5.56
N ILE A 255 19.59 -7.91 6.75
CA ILE A 255 20.79 -8.10 7.57
C ILE A 255 21.15 -9.59 7.54
N GLY A 256 22.35 -9.87 7.06
CA GLY A 256 22.89 -11.23 6.97
C GLY A 256 23.51 -11.71 8.29
N SER A 257 23.76 -13.01 8.37
CA SER A 257 24.63 -13.59 9.40
C SER A 257 26.09 -13.60 8.92
N THR A 258 27.02 -13.57 9.85
CA THR A 258 28.45 -13.67 9.58
C THR A 258 29.08 -14.57 10.64
N ARG A 259 29.94 -15.49 10.20
CA ARG A 259 30.72 -16.35 11.11
C ARG A 259 32.05 -15.66 11.38
N GLY A 260 32.23 -15.13 12.59
CA GLY A 260 33.48 -14.50 13.04
C GLY A 260 33.39 -12.99 13.31
N PRO A 261 34.53 -12.29 13.45
CA PRO A 261 34.61 -10.90 13.89
C PRO A 261 34.27 -9.84 12.82
N GLY A 262 33.68 -10.22 11.68
CA GLY A 262 33.32 -9.28 10.59
C GLY A 262 31.94 -8.64 10.78
N SER A 263 31.72 -7.40 10.30
CA SER A 263 30.37 -6.78 10.32
C SER A 263 29.36 -7.64 9.56
N ALA A 264 28.14 -7.78 10.08
CA ALA A 264 27.06 -8.40 9.30
C ALA A 264 26.84 -7.61 8.00
N PRO A 265 26.78 -8.27 6.84
CA PRO A 265 26.48 -7.60 5.59
C PRO A 265 25.05 -7.06 5.61
N VAL A 266 24.89 -5.85 5.07
CA VAL A 266 23.60 -5.13 5.00
C VAL A 266 23.32 -4.84 3.55
N VAL A 267 22.13 -5.25 3.09
CA VAL A 267 21.68 -5.07 1.71
C VAL A 267 20.35 -4.32 1.72
N HIS A 268 20.16 -3.45 0.74
CA HIS A 268 18.93 -2.68 0.51
C HIS A 268 18.19 -3.23 -0.71
N PRO A 269 16.85 -3.11 -0.77
CA PRO A 269 16.11 -3.62 -1.91
C PRO A 269 16.40 -2.80 -3.16
N LYS A 270 16.47 -3.48 -4.30
CA LYS A 270 16.58 -2.83 -5.63
C LYS A 270 15.23 -2.70 -6.30
N ARG A 271 14.32 -3.63 -6.03
CA ARG A 271 13.00 -3.71 -6.63
C ARG A 271 11.97 -4.10 -5.59
N TRP A 272 10.71 -3.88 -5.92
CA TRP A 272 9.61 -4.41 -5.16
C TRP A 272 8.45 -4.77 -6.07
N VAL A 273 7.71 -5.81 -5.70
CA VAL A 273 6.45 -6.18 -6.33
C VAL A 273 5.33 -5.82 -5.39
N GLN A 274 4.31 -5.13 -5.88
CA GLN A 274 3.11 -4.79 -5.12
C GLN A 274 1.88 -4.86 -6.00
N ASN A 275 0.71 -4.97 -5.36
CA ASN A 275 -0.56 -4.82 -6.05
C ASN A 275 -0.70 -3.39 -6.61
N VAL A 276 -1.31 -3.25 -7.79
CA VAL A 276 -1.51 -1.96 -8.46
C VAL A 276 -2.99 -1.80 -8.83
N LYS A 277 -3.47 -0.55 -8.76
CA LYS A 277 -4.84 -0.17 -9.14
C LYS A 277 -4.94 0.33 -10.59
N ASP A 278 -3.94 0.06 -11.41
CA ASP A 278 -3.88 0.52 -12.79
C ASP A 278 -4.75 -0.39 -13.66
N LYS A 279 -5.71 0.21 -14.37
CA LYS A 279 -6.65 -0.50 -15.25
C LYS A 279 -6.03 -0.88 -16.60
N SER A 280 -4.82 -0.38 -16.90
CA SER A 280 -4.09 -0.68 -18.12
C SER A 280 -3.11 -1.86 -17.98
N ASN A 281 -2.75 -2.24 -16.74
CA ASN A 281 -1.91 -3.39 -16.48
C ASN A 281 -2.79 -4.66 -16.43
N PRO A 282 -2.55 -5.67 -17.29
CA PRO A 282 -3.31 -6.92 -17.28
C PRO A 282 -3.11 -7.71 -15.97
N LEU A 283 -1.98 -7.50 -15.27
CA LEU A 283 -1.70 -8.11 -13.97
C LEU A 283 -2.23 -7.23 -12.81
N PRO A 284 -2.80 -7.83 -11.74
CA PRO A 284 -3.22 -7.09 -10.54
C PRO A 284 -2.04 -6.58 -9.68
N PHE A 285 -0.81 -6.86 -10.10
CA PHE A 285 0.45 -6.49 -9.47
C PHE A 285 1.43 -6.00 -10.53
N ASP A 286 2.43 -5.26 -10.11
CA ASP A 286 3.47 -4.76 -10.98
C ASP A 286 4.82 -4.77 -10.25
N GLU A 287 5.89 -4.89 -11.03
CA GLU A 287 7.26 -4.86 -10.55
C GLU A 287 7.80 -3.43 -10.71
N PHE A 288 8.29 -2.86 -9.62
CA PHE A 288 8.84 -1.52 -9.60
C PHE A 288 10.30 -1.53 -9.16
N THR A 289 11.06 -0.57 -9.69
CA THR A 289 12.48 -0.38 -9.41
C THR A 289 12.71 0.84 -8.53
N PHE A 290 13.62 0.72 -7.56
CA PHE A 290 14.11 1.87 -6.81
C PHE A 290 15.21 2.61 -7.58
N ASP A 291 14.93 2.98 -8.83
CA ASP A 291 15.86 3.67 -9.73
C ASP A 291 15.91 5.20 -9.54
N SER A 292 15.02 5.75 -8.71
CA SER A 292 14.96 7.17 -8.40
C SER A 292 14.68 7.43 -6.91
N VAL A 293 15.14 8.57 -6.42
CA VAL A 293 14.83 9.08 -5.08
C VAL A 293 13.33 9.38 -4.89
N THR A 294 12.59 9.56 -5.98
CA THR A 294 11.13 9.77 -5.98
C THR A 294 10.34 8.48 -5.91
N ASN A 295 10.99 7.33 -6.08
CA ASN A 295 10.32 6.04 -6.07
C ASN A 295 10.20 5.55 -4.62
N TYR A 296 8.96 5.31 -4.21
CA TYR A 296 8.59 4.79 -2.91
C TYR A 296 7.60 3.64 -3.12
N ALA A 297 7.77 2.56 -2.37
CA ALA A 297 6.76 1.52 -2.29
C ALA A 297 5.58 2.07 -1.50
N THR A 298 4.37 1.99 -2.05
CA THR A 298 3.19 2.66 -1.47
C THR A 298 2.03 1.71 -1.21
N GLY A 299 1.27 1.96 -0.14
CA GLY A 299 0.00 1.25 0.07
C GLY A 299 -1.04 1.65 -0.97
N ILE A 300 -1.95 0.76 -1.37
CA ILE A 300 -3.00 1.11 -2.35
C ILE A 300 -4.06 2.03 -1.69
N PRO A 301 -4.41 3.17 -2.31
CA PRO A 301 -5.48 4.03 -1.79
C PRO A 301 -6.82 3.30 -1.69
N GLY A 302 -7.38 3.29 -0.47
CA GLY A 302 -8.66 2.63 -0.15
C GLY A 302 -8.51 1.20 0.40
N GLN A 303 -7.30 0.64 0.48
CA GLN A 303 -7.04 -0.64 1.15
C GLN A 303 -6.33 -0.43 2.49
N ASN A 304 -6.76 -1.17 3.51
CA ASN A 304 -6.15 -1.12 4.85
C ASN A 304 -4.90 -1.97 4.94
N ASP A 305 -4.82 -3.04 4.15
CA ASP A 305 -3.68 -3.94 4.10
C ASP A 305 -2.99 -3.85 2.74
N SER A 306 -1.67 -3.91 2.73
CA SER A 306 -0.84 -3.91 1.53
C SER A 306 0.21 -5.03 1.63
N SER A 307 0.25 -5.88 0.61
CA SER A 307 1.29 -6.91 0.47
C SER A 307 2.36 -6.40 -0.47
N ILE A 308 3.62 -6.41 -0.02
CA ILE A 308 4.78 -5.97 -0.80
C ILE A 308 5.88 -7.02 -0.68
N LEU A 309 6.42 -7.45 -1.82
CA LEU A 309 7.61 -8.29 -1.90
C LEU A 309 8.81 -7.41 -2.23
N PHE A 310 9.81 -7.37 -1.34
CA PHE A 310 11.06 -6.65 -1.57
C PHE A 310 12.12 -7.57 -2.14
N GLU A 311 12.77 -7.15 -3.21
CA GLU A 311 13.83 -7.92 -3.86
C GLU A 311 15.21 -7.32 -3.59
N PHE A 312 16.11 -8.15 -3.09
CA PHE A 312 17.46 -7.80 -2.67
C PHE A 312 18.47 -8.54 -3.52
N GLN A 313 19.37 -7.81 -4.17
CA GLN A 313 20.55 -8.40 -4.79
C GLN A 313 21.63 -8.59 -3.73
N VAL A 314 21.94 -9.85 -3.39
CA VAL A 314 22.85 -10.20 -2.29
C VAL A 314 24.20 -10.69 -2.80
N PRO A 315 25.29 -10.58 -2.01
CA PRO A 315 26.55 -11.23 -2.36
C PRO A 315 26.45 -12.76 -2.28
N ALA A 316 27.26 -13.46 -3.08
CA ALA A 316 27.35 -14.93 -3.02
C ALA A 316 27.62 -15.43 -1.59
N GLY A 317 26.84 -16.42 -1.15
CA GLY A 317 26.93 -16.99 0.21
C GLY A 317 26.30 -16.14 1.32
N PHE A 318 25.54 -15.10 0.99
CA PHE A 318 24.80 -14.31 1.96
C PHE A 318 23.69 -15.13 2.62
N GLN A 319 23.73 -15.23 3.95
CA GLN A 319 22.70 -15.90 4.73
C GLN A 319 21.81 -14.88 5.44
N PRO A 320 20.54 -14.68 5.04
CA PRO A 320 19.65 -13.70 5.65
C PRO A 320 19.32 -14.12 7.09
N LYS A 321 19.45 -13.18 8.05
CA LYS A 321 19.13 -13.41 9.48
C LYS A 321 17.88 -12.67 9.91
N LEU A 322 17.78 -11.40 9.54
CA LEU A 322 16.66 -10.54 9.92
C LEU A 322 16.44 -9.46 8.87
N ILE A 323 15.20 -9.00 8.77
CA ILE A 323 14.84 -7.83 7.97
C ILE A 323 14.45 -6.69 8.91
N GLN A 324 14.87 -5.47 8.59
CA GLN A 324 14.50 -4.27 9.31
C GLN A 324 13.76 -3.33 8.36
N VAL A 325 12.57 -2.89 8.77
CA VAL A 325 11.76 -1.91 8.04
C VAL A 325 11.37 -0.79 8.99
N ARG A 326 11.67 0.46 8.64
CA ARG A 326 11.40 1.65 9.48
C ARG A 326 11.86 1.46 10.93
N ASN A 327 13.15 1.13 11.10
CA ASN A 327 13.79 0.79 12.38
C ASN A 327 13.26 -0.45 13.14
N VAL A 328 12.12 -1.04 12.75
CA VAL A 328 11.57 -2.25 13.39
C VAL A 328 12.15 -3.50 12.74
N LYS A 329 12.59 -4.44 13.56
CA LYS A 329 13.16 -5.72 13.11
C LYS A 329 12.13 -6.83 13.13
N TYR A 330 12.18 -7.65 12.10
CA TYR A 330 11.36 -8.85 11.93
C TYR A 330 12.26 -10.06 11.71
N THR A 331 11.91 -11.15 12.39
CA THR A 331 12.53 -12.46 12.18
C THR A 331 12.04 -13.02 10.86
N LEU A 332 12.95 -13.64 10.11
CA LEU A 332 12.61 -14.27 8.84
C LEU A 332 12.16 -15.73 9.06
N PRO A 333 11.18 -16.21 8.28
CA PRO A 333 10.85 -17.63 8.23
C PRO A 333 11.95 -18.44 7.53
N ALA A 334 11.78 -19.76 7.45
CA ALA A 334 12.63 -20.59 6.59
C ALA A 334 12.56 -20.09 5.14
N ALA A 335 13.67 -20.20 4.42
CA ALA A 335 13.73 -19.78 3.03
C ALA A 335 13.16 -20.88 2.13
N ASP A 336 12.22 -20.50 1.28
CA ASP A 336 11.68 -21.32 0.22
C ASP A 336 12.40 -21.01 -1.11
N GLU A 337 12.45 -21.97 -2.02
CA GLU A 337 12.89 -21.69 -3.39
C GLU A 337 11.76 -20.96 -4.13
N PRO A 338 12.05 -19.88 -4.86
CA PRO A 338 11.03 -19.24 -5.68
C PRO A 338 10.58 -20.19 -6.79
N PRO A 339 9.32 -20.11 -7.22
CA PRO A 339 8.82 -20.87 -8.37
C PRO A 339 9.61 -20.51 -9.63
N ALA A 340 9.54 -21.36 -10.67
CA ALA A 340 10.24 -21.16 -11.95
C ALA A 340 9.94 -19.80 -12.60
N SER A 341 8.74 -19.26 -12.38
CA SER A 341 8.28 -17.93 -12.75
C SER A 341 8.91 -16.76 -11.97
N GLY A 342 9.87 -17.03 -11.08
CA GLY A 342 10.57 -16.03 -10.28
C GLY A 342 9.72 -15.40 -9.17
N PHE A 343 10.18 -14.25 -8.67
CA PHE A 343 9.59 -13.54 -7.53
C PHE A 343 8.17 -13.02 -7.79
N VAL A 344 7.86 -12.66 -9.03
CA VAL A 344 6.51 -12.25 -9.44
C VAL A 344 5.52 -13.42 -9.26
N GLY A 345 5.87 -14.63 -9.72
CA GLY A 345 5.04 -15.81 -9.48
C GLY A 345 4.99 -16.23 -8.01
N ALA A 346 6.05 -15.99 -7.25
CA ALA A 346 6.06 -16.19 -5.80
C ALA A 346 5.04 -15.27 -5.09
N PHE A 347 4.96 -14.01 -5.54
CA PHE A 347 3.99 -13.04 -5.05
C PHE A 347 2.55 -13.45 -5.37
N VAL A 348 2.33 -13.93 -6.58
CA VAL A 348 1.08 -14.51 -7.06
C VAL A 348 0.60 -15.65 -6.17
N LEU A 349 1.39 -16.71 -6.01
CA LEU A 349 1.01 -17.92 -5.28
C LEU A 349 0.64 -17.61 -3.83
N SER A 350 1.40 -16.71 -3.21
CA SER A 350 1.14 -16.29 -1.83
C SER A 350 -0.09 -15.38 -1.68
N SER A 351 -0.47 -14.65 -2.73
CA SER A 351 -1.69 -13.82 -2.75
C SER A 351 -2.95 -14.66 -2.98
N ILE A 352 -2.76 -15.92 -3.41
CA ILE A 352 -3.81 -16.91 -3.69
C ILE A 352 -4.10 -17.80 -2.47
N GLN A 353 -3.29 -17.74 -1.40
CA GLN A 353 -3.46 -18.57 -0.19
C GLN A 353 -4.78 -18.36 0.60
N GLU A 354 -5.71 -17.55 0.09
CA GLU A 354 -7.08 -17.40 0.58
C GLU A 354 -8.12 -18.19 -0.25
N LEU A 355 -7.69 -18.90 -1.31
CA LEU A 355 -8.52 -19.73 -2.21
C LEU A 355 -8.57 -21.20 -1.75
N ASP A 356 -9.58 -21.95 -2.21
CA ASP A 356 -9.81 -23.35 -1.83
C ASP A 356 -8.62 -24.26 -2.22
N PRO A 357 -8.34 -25.35 -1.48
CA PRO A 357 -7.17 -26.21 -1.71
C PRO A 357 -7.06 -26.79 -3.13
N ASP A 358 -8.19 -27.05 -3.78
CA ASP A 358 -8.24 -27.58 -5.15
C ASP A 358 -7.88 -26.51 -6.20
N GLU A 359 -8.20 -25.23 -5.94
CA GLU A 359 -7.79 -24.10 -6.79
C GLU A 359 -6.31 -23.76 -6.60
N GLN A 360 -5.78 -23.90 -5.37
CA GLN A 360 -4.35 -23.73 -5.10
C GLN A 360 -3.50 -24.73 -5.89
N VAL A 361 -3.89 -26.01 -5.94
CA VAL A 361 -3.18 -27.04 -6.70
C VAL A 361 -3.21 -26.76 -8.21
N ALA A 362 -4.33 -26.26 -8.74
CA ALA A 362 -4.44 -25.89 -10.14
C ALA A 362 -3.54 -24.70 -10.50
N ILE A 363 -3.42 -23.71 -9.61
CA ILE A 363 -2.59 -22.52 -9.83
C ILE A 363 -1.11 -22.82 -9.60
N GLU A 364 -0.75 -23.63 -8.62
CA GLU A 364 0.62 -24.11 -8.41
C GLU A 364 1.14 -24.91 -9.61
N ALA A 365 0.30 -25.80 -10.17
CA ALA A 365 0.61 -26.54 -11.40
C ALA A 365 0.78 -25.61 -12.61
N LEU A 366 0.05 -24.49 -12.66
CA LEU A 366 0.12 -23.52 -13.73
C LEU A 366 1.33 -22.58 -13.60
N VAL A 367 1.62 -22.08 -12.41
CA VAL A 367 2.77 -21.19 -12.14
C VAL A 367 4.10 -21.93 -12.30
N GLY A 368 4.14 -23.24 -12.07
CA GLY A 368 5.32 -24.09 -12.32
C GLY A 368 5.70 -24.28 -13.80
N THR A 369 4.85 -23.87 -14.75
CA THR A 369 5.03 -24.15 -16.19
C THR A 369 5.14 -22.90 -17.08
N LEU A 370 5.04 -21.69 -16.53
CA LEU A 370 4.78 -20.48 -17.32
C LEU A 370 5.85 -19.38 -17.23
N ASP A 371 6.14 -18.79 -18.39
CA ASP A 371 6.78 -17.47 -18.57
C ASP A 371 5.80 -16.35 -18.14
N ALA A 372 6.29 -15.16 -17.79
CA ALA A 372 5.52 -14.06 -17.20
C ALA A 372 4.26 -13.67 -18.03
N GLU A 373 4.28 -13.88 -19.34
CA GLU A 373 3.14 -13.66 -20.25
C GLU A 373 1.94 -14.59 -20.00
N ALA A 374 2.16 -15.83 -19.58
CA ALA A 374 1.06 -16.77 -19.39
C ALA A 374 0.45 -16.70 -17.98
N ILE A 375 1.21 -16.23 -16.98
CA ILE A 375 0.65 -15.77 -15.69
C ILE A 375 -0.29 -14.60 -15.96
N THR A 376 0.07 -13.72 -16.90
CA THR A 376 -0.78 -12.62 -17.37
C THR A 376 -2.08 -13.13 -17.97
N GLU A 377 -2.02 -14.12 -18.86
CA GLU A 377 -3.19 -14.76 -19.44
C GLU A 377 -4.08 -15.46 -18.40
N TYR A 378 -3.48 -16.16 -17.43
CA TYR A 378 -4.24 -16.79 -16.35
C TYR A 378 -4.92 -15.79 -15.42
N PHE A 379 -4.28 -14.69 -15.01
CA PHE A 379 -4.95 -13.67 -14.18
C PHE A 379 -6.00 -12.87 -14.94
N VAL A 380 -5.78 -12.63 -16.23
CA VAL A 380 -6.79 -12.06 -17.14
C VAL A 380 -8.00 -13.01 -17.21
N ASN A 381 -7.77 -14.33 -17.25
CA ASN A 381 -8.83 -15.34 -17.30
C ASN A 381 -9.43 -15.70 -15.91
N ALA A 382 -8.67 -15.62 -14.81
CA ALA A 382 -9.14 -15.94 -13.45
C ALA A 382 -9.94 -14.77 -12.84
N LYS A 383 -9.63 -13.52 -13.22
CA LYS A 383 -10.56 -12.38 -13.04
C LYS A 383 -11.89 -12.57 -13.79
N SER A 384 -11.96 -13.51 -14.73
CA SER A 384 -13.20 -13.84 -15.44
C SER A 384 -14.01 -14.98 -14.79
N SER A 385 -13.44 -15.72 -13.81
CA SER A 385 -14.10 -16.94 -13.29
C SER A 385 -14.65 -16.84 -11.87
N ASN A 386 -14.11 -15.97 -10.99
CA ASN A 386 -14.49 -15.99 -9.56
C ASN A 386 -15.16 -14.69 -9.04
N ASP A 387 -16.13 -14.16 -9.79
CA ASP A 387 -17.30 -13.42 -9.27
C ASP A 387 -18.25 -13.13 -10.45
N ALA A 388 -19.49 -13.59 -10.39
CA ALA A 388 -20.50 -13.25 -11.39
C ALA A 388 -20.77 -11.72 -11.41
N PRO A 389 -21.11 -11.13 -12.57
CA PRO A 389 -20.19 -10.51 -13.51
C PRO A 389 -20.14 -8.99 -13.33
N ASP A 390 -18.97 -8.47 -12.94
CA ASP A 390 -18.59 -7.05 -13.11
C ASP A 390 -17.69 -6.87 -14.37
N THR A 391 -17.85 -7.75 -15.36
CA THR A 391 -17.19 -7.71 -16.67
C THR A 391 -18.03 -6.96 -17.69
N PHE A 392 -17.51 -5.83 -18.15
CA PHE A 392 -17.98 -5.14 -19.35
C PHE A 392 -17.65 -5.92 -20.61
N GLY A 393 -18.59 -6.01 -21.54
CA GLY A 393 -18.38 -6.57 -22.88
C GLY A 393 -18.63 -8.07 -23.04
N GLY A 394 -19.14 -8.76 -22.01
CA GLY A 394 -19.60 -10.15 -22.10
C GLY A 394 -20.97 -10.27 -22.79
N SER A 395 -21.45 -11.51 -22.98
CA SER A 395 -22.79 -11.77 -23.55
C SER A 395 -23.88 -11.24 -22.61
N ILE A 396 -24.84 -10.53 -23.18
CA ILE A 396 -26.03 -10.02 -22.49
C ILE A 396 -27.33 -10.67 -22.97
N ASP A 397 -27.25 -11.80 -23.66
CA ASP A 397 -28.41 -12.45 -24.29
C ASP A 397 -29.53 -12.73 -23.27
N GLY A 398 -29.17 -13.13 -22.04
CA GLY A 398 -30.12 -13.36 -20.94
C GLY A 398 -30.79 -12.10 -20.36
N ALA A 399 -30.30 -10.90 -20.68
CA ALA A 399 -30.87 -9.63 -20.24
C ALA A 399 -31.77 -8.97 -21.29
N VAL A 400 -31.73 -9.44 -22.54
CA VAL A 400 -32.49 -8.85 -23.64
C VAL A 400 -33.75 -9.66 -23.89
N ILE A 401 -34.89 -8.99 -23.87
CA ILE A 401 -36.21 -9.59 -24.04
C ILE A 401 -36.94 -8.84 -25.13
N ILE A 402 -37.26 -9.52 -26.24
CA ILE A 402 -38.09 -8.97 -27.31
C ILE A 402 -39.55 -9.22 -26.93
N THR A 403 -40.20 -8.20 -26.36
CA THR A 403 -41.61 -8.30 -25.96
C THR A 403 -42.25 -6.93 -25.88
N ASN A 404 -43.52 -6.86 -26.26
CA ASN A 404 -44.35 -5.68 -26.01
C ASN A 404 -45.16 -5.80 -24.71
N ARG A 405 -45.04 -6.87 -23.92
CA ARG A 405 -45.82 -7.03 -22.68
C ARG A 405 -45.33 -6.10 -21.59
N SER A 406 -46.24 -5.42 -20.90
CA SER A 406 -45.94 -4.51 -19.79
C SER A 406 -45.81 -5.18 -18.43
N SER A 407 -45.60 -6.51 -18.39
CA SER A 407 -45.50 -7.27 -17.13
C SER A 407 -44.47 -6.65 -16.18
N PRO A 408 -44.76 -6.49 -14.87
CA PRO A 408 -45.94 -6.97 -14.15
C PRO A 408 -47.16 -6.03 -14.17
N VAL A 409 -47.08 -4.87 -14.83
CA VAL A 409 -48.16 -3.88 -14.85
C VAL A 409 -49.29 -4.37 -15.76
N ARG A 410 -50.49 -4.51 -15.16
CA ARG A 410 -51.76 -4.65 -15.86
C ARG A 410 -52.71 -3.65 -15.23
N THR A 411 -53.35 -2.80 -16.03
CA THR A 411 -54.32 -1.82 -15.53
C THR A 411 -55.57 -1.79 -16.41
N SER A 412 -56.62 -1.12 -15.95
CA SER A 412 -57.79 -0.81 -16.77
C SER A 412 -57.71 0.60 -17.33
N LYS A 413 -58.32 0.85 -18.50
CA LYS A 413 -58.49 2.20 -19.06
C LYS A 413 -59.14 3.18 -18.07
N ASN A 414 -60.01 2.70 -17.19
CA ASN A 414 -60.77 3.53 -16.25
C ASN A 414 -59.97 3.88 -14.98
N THR A 415 -58.90 3.14 -14.69
CA THR A 415 -58.06 3.30 -13.49
C THR A 415 -56.64 3.70 -13.85
N MET A 416 -56.45 4.27 -15.04
CA MET A 416 -55.16 4.77 -15.51
C MET A 416 -54.71 5.95 -14.65
N PRO A 417 -53.49 5.96 -14.12
CA PRO A 417 -52.93 7.15 -13.50
C PRO A 417 -52.85 8.31 -14.50
N SER A 418 -53.05 9.54 -14.01
CA SER A 418 -52.87 10.75 -14.81
C SER A 418 -51.42 10.85 -15.30
N GLY A 419 -51.23 11.05 -16.60
CA GLY A 419 -49.91 11.17 -17.23
C GLY A 419 -49.51 10.02 -18.15
N MET A 420 -50.34 8.98 -18.27
CA MET A 420 -50.17 7.91 -19.27
C MET A 420 -51.10 8.09 -20.47
N GLU A 421 -50.59 7.77 -21.65
CA GLU A 421 -51.31 7.76 -22.92
C GLU A 421 -51.50 6.32 -23.40
N THR A 422 -52.64 6.07 -24.03
CA THR A 422 -52.94 4.75 -24.60
C THR A 422 -53.59 4.84 -25.95
N VAL A 423 -53.21 3.91 -26.81
CA VAL A 423 -53.87 3.63 -28.08
C VAL A 423 -54.44 2.22 -27.98
N GLY A 424 -55.76 2.06 -28.10
CA GLY A 424 -56.38 0.75 -27.93
C GLY A 424 -56.12 0.17 -26.54
N GLN A 425 -55.62 -1.06 -26.45
CA GLN A 425 -55.26 -1.74 -25.19
C GLN A 425 -53.76 -1.65 -24.89
N GLN A 426 -53.06 -0.65 -25.46
CA GLN A 426 -51.62 -0.54 -25.41
C GLN A 426 -51.18 0.83 -24.89
N PHE A 427 -50.07 0.87 -24.16
CA PHE A 427 -49.40 2.09 -23.73
C PHE A 427 -48.66 2.73 -24.90
N SER A 428 -48.99 3.98 -25.24
CA SER A 428 -48.38 4.71 -26.36
C SER A 428 -47.36 5.78 -25.92
N GLY A 429 -47.45 6.22 -24.66
CA GLY A 429 -46.57 7.25 -24.10
C GLY A 429 -46.93 7.63 -22.67
N GLY A 430 -46.15 8.52 -22.07
CA GLY A 430 -46.42 9.10 -20.77
C GLY A 430 -45.51 8.61 -19.63
N ASN A 431 -45.73 9.14 -18.44
CA ASN A 431 -45.06 8.71 -17.20
C ASN A 431 -46.10 8.49 -16.10
N ALA A 432 -46.08 7.31 -15.48
CA ALA A 432 -46.83 7.06 -14.26
C ALA A 432 -46.23 5.96 -13.38
N ARG A 433 -46.60 5.99 -12.10
CA ARG A 433 -46.30 4.96 -11.11
C ARG A 433 -47.52 4.10 -10.84
N PHE A 434 -47.32 2.80 -10.85
CA PHE A 434 -48.32 1.76 -10.64
C PHE A 434 -48.02 1.04 -9.31
N PRO A 435 -48.87 1.16 -8.28
CA PRO A 435 -48.66 0.48 -7.00
C PRO A 435 -48.76 -1.04 -7.16
N ARG A 436 -47.79 -1.78 -6.60
CA ARG A 436 -47.69 -3.26 -6.72
C ARG A 436 -48.83 -3.99 -6.00
N ASN A 437 -49.39 -3.37 -4.96
CA ASN A 437 -50.47 -3.91 -4.12
C ASN A 437 -51.82 -3.18 -4.31
N SER A 438 -52.04 -2.53 -5.46
CA SER A 438 -53.38 -2.04 -5.74
C SER A 438 -54.30 -3.25 -5.97
N ASN A 439 -55.28 -3.46 -5.07
CA ASN A 439 -56.37 -4.41 -5.23
C ASN A 439 -57.20 -4.04 -6.47
N GLN A 440 -56.66 -4.30 -7.65
CA GLN A 440 -57.39 -4.15 -8.90
C GLN A 440 -58.28 -5.38 -9.01
N GLY A 441 -59.53 -5.22 -8.56
CA GLY A 441 -60.57 -6.22 -8.74
C GLY A 441 -60.68 -6.67 -10.21
N ARG A 442 -61.46 -7.73 -10.46
CA ARG A 442 -61.58 -8.40 -11.76
C ARG A 442 -61.78 -7.41 -12.93
N ILE A 443 -60.71 -7.14 -13.68
CA ILE A 443 -60.73 -6.20 -14.81
C ILE A 443 -61.37 -6.89 -16.03
N SER A 444 -62.30 -6.20 -16.71
CA SER A 444 -62.89 -6.70 -17.95
C SER A 444 -61.82 -6.82 -19.04
N LYS A 445 -61.78 -7.96 -19.75
CA LYS A 445 -60.79 -8.25 -20.81
C LYS A 445 -60.70 -7.16 -21.89
N MET A 446 -61.78 -6.42 -22.16
CA MET A 446 -61.81 -5.35 -23.18
C MET A 446 -61.18 -4.03 -22.70
N LEU A 447 -61.02 -3.86 -21.39
CA LEU A 447 -60.50 -2.64 -20.77
C LEU A 447 -59.07 -2.80 -20.27
N ILE A 448 -58.50 -4.01 -20.36
CA ILE A 448 -57.14 -4.31 -19.91
C ILE A 448 -56.15 -3.61 -20.84
N VAL A 449 -55.18 -2.94 -20.23
CA VAL A 449 -53.99 -2.42 -20.88
C VAL A 449 -52.80 -3.18 -20.29
N ASP A 450 -52.18 -4.03 -21.11
CA ASP A 450 -51.09 -4.92 -20.68
C ASP A 450 -49.94 -5.07 -21.69
N SER A 451 -49.92 -4.21 -22.72
CA SER A 451 -48.82 -4.16 -23.70
C SER A 451 -48.44 -2.72 -24.05
N PHE A 452 -47.27 -2.55 -24.64
CA PHE A 452 -46.78 -1.31 -25.24
C PHE A 452 -47.17 -1.28 -26.71
N TYR A 453 -47.43 -0.09 -27.23
CA TYR A 453 -47.69 0.15 -28.64
C TYR A 453 -46.37 0.03 -29.41
N GLU A 454 -46.37 -0.70 -30.52
CA GLU A 454 -45.23 -0.83 -31.43
C GLU A 454 -45.57 -0.12 -32.75
N PRO A 455 -44.85 0.95 -33.14
CA PRO A 455 -45.00 1.57 -34.45
C PRO A 455 -44.78 0.59 -35.60
N GLU A 456 -45.41 0.84 -36.75
CA GLU A 456 -45.28 -0.02 -37.94
C GLU A 456 -43.81 -0.25 -38.32
N GLY A 457 -43.44 -1.50 -38.58
CA GLY A 457 -42.07 -1.89 -38.93
C GLY A 457 -41.07 -1.93 -37.76
N THR A 458 -41.52 -1.73 -36.52
CA THR A 458 -40.65 -1.80 -35.33
C THR A 458 -41.14 -2.81 -34.30
N ARG A 459 -40.22 -3.30 -33.47
CA ARG A 459 -40.47 -4.16 -32.32
C ARG A 459 -39.92 -3.53 -31.05
N MET A 460 -40.60 -3.80 -29.94
CA MET A 460 -40.14 -3.40 -28.62
C MET A 460 -39.08 -4.38 -28.12
N VAL A 461 -37.89 -3.85 -27.87
CA VAL A 461 -36.80 -4.59 -27.22
C VAL A 461 -36.59 -4.00 -25.84
N MET A 462 -36.64 -4.86 -24.82
CA MET A 462 -36.37 -4.49 -23.44
C MET A 462 -35.03 -5.08 -23.02
N VAL A 463 -34.18 -4.24 -22.41
CA VAL A 463 -32.90 -4.68 -21.87
C VAL A 463 -32.90 -4.45 -20.37
N ASP A 464 -32.77 -5.51 -19.59
CA ASP A 464 -32.60 -5.44 -18.14
C ASP A 464 -31.20 -4.92 -17.82
N VAL A 465 -31.11 -3.70 -17.29
CA VAL A 465 -29.85 -3.05 -16.94
C VAL A 465 -29.63 -2.96 -15.44
N SER A 466 -30.35 -3.77 -14.67
CA SER A 466 -30.29 -3.83 -13.21
C SER A 466 -28.91 -4.24 -12.71
N ARG A 467 -28.60 -3.98 -11.43
CA ARG A 467 -27.32 -4.34 -10.81
C ARG A 467 -26.96 -5.82 -10.88
N ASN A 468 -27.96 -6.71 -10.91
CA ASN A 468 -27.78 -8.15 -10.96
C ASN A 468 -27.94 -8.74 -12.38
N SER A 469 -28.07 -7.88 -13.40
CA SER A 469 -28.24 -8.29 -14.79
C SER A 469 -26.89 -8.33 -15.50
N PRO A 470 -26.68 -9.23 -16.49
CA PRO A 470 -25.46 -9.20 -17.29
C PRO A 470 -25.29 -7.89 -18.10
N ALA A 471 -26.37 -7.14 -18.35
CA ALA A 471 -26.30 -5.80 -18.96
C ALA A 471 -26.27 -4.65 -17.93
N ASN A 472 -25.73 -4.88 -16.73
CA ASN A 472 -25.66 -3.90 -15.64
C ASN A 472 -24.92 -2.61 -16.06
N ILE A 473 -25.63 -1.48 -16.05
CA ILE A 473 -25.04 -0.16 -16.33
C ILE A 473 -24.67 0.62 -15.05
N PHE A 474 -24.96 0.09 -13.87
CA PHE A 474 -24.71 0.68 -12.55
C PHE A 474 -23.41 0.26 -11.88
N ILE A 475 -22.51 -0.35 -12.65
CA ILE A 475 -21.16 -0.67 -12.20
C ILE A 475 -20.38 0.63 -12.04
N ASP A 476 -19.72 0.80 -10.90
CA ASP A 476 -18.98 2.03 -10.56
C ASP A 476 -17.90 2.37 -11.59
N ARG A 477 -17.37 1.36 -12.30
CA ARG A 477 -16.41 1.52 -13.39
C ARG A 477 -17.01 2.26 -14.59
N LEU A 478 -18.23 1.95 -15.01
CA LEU A 478 -18.89 2.60 -16.15
C LEU A 478 -19.20 4.07 -15.86
N TYR A 479 -19.74 4.31 -14.66
CA TYR A 479 -20.11 5.65 -14.19
C TYR A 479 -18.92 6.60 -14.00
N GLN A 480 -17.69 6.09 -13.98
CA GLN A 480 -16.43 6.87 -13.92
C GLN A 480 -15.84 7.14 -15.30
N THR A 481 -16.21 6.38 -16.33
CA THR A 481 -15.64 6.50 -17.69
C THR A 481 -16.59 7.19 -18.66
N VAL A 482 -17.89 7.04 -18.46
CA VAL A 482 -18.94 7.66 -19.26
C VAL A 482 -19.12 9.12 -18.86
N SER A 483 -19.13 10.02 -19.84
CA SER A 483 -19.45 11.43 -19.65
C SER A 483 -20.95 11.65 -19.52
N ASP A 484 -21.38 12.71 -18.83
CA ASP A 484 -22.82 13.03 -18.67
C ASP A 484 -23.57 13.31 -19.99
N ARG A 485 -22.83 13.46 -21.11
CA ARG A 485 -23.37 13.64 -22.47
C ARG A 485 -23.60 12.33 -23.22
N ASP A 486 -22.97 11.25 -22.79
CA ASP A 486 -22.99 9.97 -23.49
C ASP A 486 -24.34 9.27 -23.28
N GLN A 487 -24.84 8.64 -24.34
CA GLN A 487 -26.13 7.97 -24.33
C GLN A 487 -25.97 6.45 -24.46
N VAL A 488 -26.81 5.74 -23.70
CA VAL A 488 -27.02 4.30 -23.89
C VAL A 488 -27.70 4.06 -25.24
N HIS A 489 -27.19 3.12 -26.04
CA HIS A 489 -27.79 2.72 -27.31
C HIS A 489 -27.48 1.26 -27.65
N LEU A 490 -28.36 0.65 -28.46
CA LEU A 490 -28.11 -0.65 -29.10
C LEU A 490 -27.49 -0.42 -30.48
N LEU A 491 -26.65 -1.37 -30.91
CA LEU A 491 -26.02 -1.40 -32.22
C LEU A 491 -26.44 -2.69 -32.95
N ASP A 492 -26.87 -2.56 -34.20
CA ASP A 492 -27.11 -3.72 -35.08
C ASP A 492 -25.86 -4.12 -35.88
N ALA A 493 -25.98 -5.20 -36.66
CA ALA A 493 -24.92 -5.72 -37.51
C ALA A 493 -24.51 -4.77 -38.64
N ASP A 494 -25.39 -3.85 -39.05
CA ASP A 494 -25.14 -2.85 -40.10
C ASP A 494 -24.59 -1.52 -39.54
N GLY A 495 -24.47 -1.41 -38.21
CA GLY A 495 -23.95 -0.24 -37.50
C GLY A 495 -24.98 0.83 -37.17
N ASN A 496 -26.29 0.58 -37.35
CA ASN A 496 -27.34 1.50 -36.94
C ASN A 496 -27.48 1.51 -35.42
N GLN A 497 -27.78 2.70 -34.89
CA GLN A 497 -27.89 2.94 -33.45
C GLN A 497 -29.34 3.15 -33.02
N TYR A 498 -29.77 2.44 -31.97
CA TYR A 498 -31.11 2.56 -31.39
C TYR A 498 -31.02 3.09 -29.96
N PHE A 499 -31.65 4.23 -29.69
CA PHE A 499 -31.67 4.87 -28.37
C PHE A 499 -32.91 4.47 -27.58
N PRO A 500 -32.84 4.43 -26.24
CA PRO A 500 -33.99 4.05 -25.43
C PRO A 500 -35.07 5.13 -25.50
N VAL A 501 -36.30 4.69 -25.70
CA VAL A 501 -37.52 5.53 -25.72
C VAL A 501 -38.21 5.59 -24.38
N GLY A 502 -37.78 4.77 -23.42
CA GLY A 502 -38.39 4.68 -22.11
C GLY A 502 -37.65 3.76 -21.15
N PHE A 503 -38.19 3.66 -19.94
CA PHE A 503 -37.77 2.65 -18.98
C PHE A 503 -38.97 2.12 -18.17
N LEU A 504 -38.81 0.89 -17.68
CA LEU A 504 -39.64 0.28 -16.67
C LEU A 504 -38.82 0.11 -15.40
N TYR A 505 -39.21 0.79 -14.32
CA TYR A 505 -38.50 0.73 -13.04
C TYR A 505 -39.38 0.06 -11.98
N GLU A 506 -39.03 -1.16 -11.59
CA GLU A 506 -39.71 -1.95 -10.59
C GLU A 506 -39.05 -1.80 -9.23
N THR A 507 -39.86 -1.44 -8.24
CA THR A 507 -39.47 -1.35 -6.83
C THR A 507 -40.37 -2.29 -6.01
N PRO A 508 -40.05 -2.53 -4.72
CA PRO A 508 -40.94 -3.27 -3.83
C PRO A 508 -42.36 -2.66 -3.71
N GLU A 509 -42.48 -1.33 -3.87
CA GLU A 509 -43.72 -0.59 -3.62
C GLU A 509 -44.53 -0.30 -4.89
N PHE A 510 -43.86 0.03 -5.99
CA PHE A 510 -44.47 0.44 -7.26
C PHE A 510 -43.61 0.05 -8.47
N THR A 511 -44.25 0.01 -9.63
CA THR A 511 -43.60 -0.03 -10.94
C THR A 511 -43.82 1.31 -11.65
N GLU A 512 -42.75 2.00 -12.03
CA GLU A 512 -42.82 3.22 -12.85
C GLU A 512 -42.65 2.85 -14.32
N ILE A 513 -43.58 3.33 -15.15
CA ILE A 513 -43.45 3.31 -16.61
C ILE A 513 -43.17 4.74 -17.05
N ASN A 514 -42.09 4.94 -17.80
CA ASN A 514 -41.78 6.18 -18.49
C ASN A 514 -41.55 5.84 -19.97
N LEU A 515 -42.43 6.31 -20.85
CA LEU A 515 -42.37 6.07 -22.28
C LEU A 515 -42.52 7.39 -23.03
N ARG A 516 -41.54 7.73 -23.86
CA ARG A 516 -41.52 8.95 -24.67
C ARG A 516 -41.34 8.57 -26.14
N SER A 517 -42.44 8.63 -26.89
CA SER A 517 -42.44 8.27 -28.31
C SER A 517 -41.62 9.22 -29.19
N THR A 518 -41.35 10.45 -28.74
CA THR A 518 -40.70 11.51 -29.53
C THR A 518 -39.35 11.96 -28.99
N GLN A 519 -38.96 11.54 -27.79
CA GLN A 519 -37.74 12.02 -27.13
C GLN A 519 -36.82 10.85 -26.79
N GLN A 520 -35.60 10.90 -27.31
CA GLN A 520 -34.53 9.95 -26.96
C GLN A 520 -34.13 10.14 -25.49
N LEU A 521 -34.20 9.06 -24.72
CA LEU A 521 -33.63 8.96 -23.39
C LEU A 521 -32.24 8.30 -23.49
N GLY A 522 -31.53 8.20 -22.39
CA GLY A 522 -30.27 7.44 -22.33
C GLY A 522 -29.08 8.21 -21.81
N LYS A 523 -29.23 9.52 -21.51
CA LYS A 523 -28.23 10.25 -20.73
C LYS A 523 -28.31 9.81 -19.27
N ARG A 524 -27.20 9.99 -18.56
CA ARG A 524 -27.10 9.68 -17.13
C ARG A 524 -28.19 10.34 -16.28
N SER A 525 -28.59 11.57 -16.62
CA SER A 525 -29.65 12.32 -15.92
C SER A 525 -31.04 11.72 -16.07
N ASP A 526 -31.26 10.97 -17.15
CA ASP A 526 -32.59 10.51 -17.57
C ASP A 526 -32.89 9.10 -17.06
N ILE A 527 -31.86 8.39 -16.59
CA ILE A 527 -31.93 7.03 -16.07
C ILE A 527 -32.07 7.08 -14.54
N PRO A 528 -33.09 6.45 -13.95
CA PRO A 528 -33.28 6.43 -12.50
C PRO A 528 -32.13 5.68 -11.81
N LYS A 529 -31.69 6.17 -10.65
CA LYS A 529 -30.65 5.52 -9.85
C LYS A 529 -31.20 4.26 -9.20
N VAL A 530 -30.53 3.13 -9.41
CA VAL A 530 -30.86 1.85 -8.74
C VAL A 530 -30.04 1.70 -7.46
N PRO A 531 -30.67 1.59 -6.27
CA PRO A 531 -29.99 1.35 -4.99
C PRO A 531 -29.16 0.05 -4.99
N SER A 532 -28.14 -0.02 -4.13
CA SER A 532 -27.25 -1.20 -4.01
C SER A 532 -27.83 -2.35 -3.15
N ARG A 533 -28.93 -2.12 -2.44
CA ARG A 533 -29.63 -3.12 -1.62
C ARG A 533 -31.11 -3.12 -1.95
N GLY A 534 -31.70 -4.30 -2.20
CA GLY A 534 -33.13 -4.54 -2.44
C GLY A 534 -33.43 -5.10 -3.83
N ASP A 535 -34.63 -5.67 -4.01
CA ASP A 535 -35.11 -6.20 -5.29
C ASP A 535 -35.61 -5.07 -6.20
N PHE A 536 -34.67 -4.35 -6.80
CA PHE A 536 -34.94 -3.31 -7.80
C PHE A 536 -34.64 -3.85 -9.20
N ARG A 537 -35.56 -3.64 -10.14
CA ARG A 537 -35.32 -3.97 -11.55
C ARG A 537 -35.51 -2.76 -12.45
N LEU A 538 -34.58 -2.52 -13.36
CA LEU A 538 -34.66 -1.47 -14.36
C LEU A 538 -34.51 -2.07 -15.75
N ARG A 539 -35.53 -1.92 -16.58
CA ARG A 539 -35.50 -2.32 -17.99
C ARG A 539 -35.56 -1.07 -18.88
N LEU A 540 -34.60 -0.90 -19.77
CA LEU A 540 -34.63 0.13 -20.81
C LEU A 540 -35.42 -0.39 -22.01
N MET A 541 -36.24 0.47 -22.61
CA MET A 541 -37.13 0.13 -23.72
C MET A 541 -36.64 0.79 -25.01
N PHE A 542 -36.56 0.02 -26.09
CA PHE A 542 -36.07 0.46 -27.41
C PHE A 542 -37.07 0.07 -28.50
N TYR A 543 -37.34 0.98 -29.44
CA TYR A 543 -37.95 0.59 -30.72
C TYR A 543 -36.84 0.22 -31.68
N VAL A 544 -36.80 -1.04 -32.09
CA VAL A 544 -35.83 -1.58 -33.04
C VAL A 544 -36.55 -1.95 -34.32
N THR A 545 -35.93 -1.69 -35.47
CA THR A 545 -36.49 -2.10 -36.77
C THR A 545 -36.68 -3.62 -36.79
N ALA A 546 -37.82 -4.08 -37.30
CA ALA A 546 -38.03 -5.50 -37.54
C ALA A 546 -37.04 -6.04 -38.59
N ASP A 547 -36.75 -7.34 -38.57
CA ASP A 547 -35.78 -7.99 -39.47
C ASP A 547 -34.35 -7.45 -39.30
N THR A 548 -33.92 -7.25 -38.05
CA THR A 548 -32.59 -6.71 -37.73
C THR A 548 -31.89 -7.60 -36.70
N ASN A 549 -30.58 -7.80 -36.88
CA ASN A 549 -29.76 -8.55 -35.93
C ASN A 549 -29.01 -7.59 -35.00
N LEU A 550 -29.30 -7.65 -33.71
CA LEU A 550 -28.66 -6.84 -32.69
C LEU A 550 -27.34 -7.46 -32.24
N VAL A 551 -26.29 -6.64 -32.12
CA VAL A 551 -24.92 -7.11 -31.88
C VAL A 551 -24.33 -6.56 -30.59
N GLU A 552 -24.57 -5.29 -30.24
CA GLU A 552 -23.97 -4.70 -29.03
C GLU A 552 -24.92 -3.76 -28.27
N LEU A 553 -24.75 -3.70 -26.95
CA LEU A 553 -25.24 -2.60 -26.12
C LEU A 553 -24.05 -1.71 -25.77
N ARG A 554 -24.20 -0.40 -25.92
CA ARG A 554 -23.17 0.59 -25.67
C ARG A 554 -23.66 1.74 -24.82
N TRP A 555 -22.73 2.39 -24.12
CA TRP A 555 -22.95 3.70 -23.50
C TRP A 555 -21.83 4.65 -23.96
N GLY A 556 -22.18 5.56 -24.88
CA GLY A 556 -21.17 6.31 -25.63
C GLY A 556 -20.29 5.34 -26.43
N ASP A 557 -18.97 5.50 -26.34
CA ASP A 557 -18.00 4.64 -27.03
C ASP A 557 -17.73 3.31 -26.29
N ILE A 558 -18.29 3.12 -25.10
CA ILE A 558 -18.00 1.97 -24.24
C ILE A 558 -18.98 0.84 -24.53
N LYS A 559 -18.44 -0.35 -24.81
CA LYS A 559 -19.22 -1.58 -24.95
C LYS A 559 -19.69 -2.08 -23.60
N VAL A 560 -21.00 -2.09 -23.39
CA VAL A 560 -21.63 -2.63 -22.17
C VAL A 560 -21.70 -4.15 -22.24
N GLY A 561 -22.11 -4.69 -23.39
CA GLY A 561 -22.22 -6.13 -23.62
C GLY A 561 -22.45 -6.47 -25.10
N THR A 562 -22.20 -7.73 -25.45
CA THR A 562 -22.46 -8.27 -26.79
C THR A 562 -23.73 -9.10 -26.79
N MET A 563 -24.42 -9.10 -27.92
CA MET A 563 -25.58 -9.93 -28.17
C MET A 563 -25.20 -10.96 -29.22
N ASN A 564 -25.22 -12.24 -28.84
CA ASN A 564 -24.98 -13.34 -29.74
C ASN A 564 -26.34 -13.93 -30.12
N ASN A 565 -26.66 -13.90 -31.41
CA ASN A 565 -27.88 -14.53 -31.95
C ASN A 565 -29.20 -13.81 -31.57
N MET A 566 -29.20 -12.47 -31.51
CA MET A 566 -30.38 -11.67 -31.19
C MET A 566 -31.03 -11.09 -32.45
N TYR A 567 -31.76 -11.94 -33.16
CA TYR A 567 -32.53 -11.55 -34.33
C TYR A 567 -33.93 -11.04 -33.93
N VAL A 568 -34.28 -9.83 -34.40
CA VAL A 568 -35.58 -9.21 -34.15
C VAL A 568 -36.54 -9.62 -35.26
N GLU A 569 -37.34 -10.66 -34.98
CA GLU A 569 -38.34 -11.17 -35.93
C GLU A 569 -39.41 -10.10 -36.26
N PRO A 570 -39.93 -10.08 -37.51
CA PRO A 570 -41.06 -9.24 -37.86
C PRO A 570 -42.33 -9.64 -37.09
N ASN A 571 -43.25 -8.69 -36.91
CA ASN A 571 -44.59 -8.98 -36.41
C ASN A 571 -45.34 -9.81 -37.48
N GLU A 572 -45.81 -11.00 -37.11
CA GLU A 572 -46.79 -11.78 -37.90
C GLU A 572 -48.15 -11.06 -37.98
#